data_AF-A0A930V3I6-F1
#
_entry.id   AF-A0A930V3I6-F1
#
_cell.length_a   1.000
_cell.length_b   1.000
_cell.length_c   1.000
_cell.angle_alpha   90.00
_cell.angle_beta   90.00
_cell.angle_gamma   90.00
#
_symmetry.space_group_name_H-M   'P 1'
#
loop_
_entity.id
_entity.type
_entity.pdbx_description
1 polymer ?
#
loop_
_entity_poly.entity_id
_entity_poly.type
_entity_poly.pdbx_seq_one_letter_code
_entity_poly.pdbx_strand_id
1 'polypeptide(L)'
;MTDVLLDRITSLIGRYPVDESSVLTAWARIRALSLLVGDVYAETRDDEAIEVLQSQLGLAASLTLSSGGSLEVAAGHHDRLAADLAAVRTEKGRRSPLVSAARAHRMAAAVCRGDHADLRLFASGRPDGRDYTDALRLPS
;
A
#
# COMPACT_ATOMS: atom_id res chain seq x y z
N MET A 1 4.45 -8.40 -25.27
CA MET A 1 4.83 -8.79 -23.90
C MET A 1 3.70 -8.35 -22.99
N THR A 2 3.05 -9.29 -22.31
CA THR A 2 1.97 -8.97 -21.34
C THR A 2 2.59 -8.32 -20.12
N ASP A 3 1.96 -7.26 -19.62
CA ASP A 3 2.39 -6.61 -18.39
C ASP A 3 2.04 -7.50 -17.20
N VAL A 4 3.03 -8.25 -16.73
CA VAL A 4 2.87 -9.21 -15.62
C VAL A 4 2.38 -8.53 -14.33
N LEU A 5 2.74 -7.26 -14.10
CA LEU A 5 2.25 -6.53 -12.95
C LEU A 5 0.78 -6.16 -13.11
N LEU A 6 0.39 -5.70 -14.30
CA LEU A 6 -1.01 -5.41 -14.64
C LEU A 6 -1.89 -6.64 -14.43
N ASP A 7 -1.46 -7.81 -14.92
CA ASP A 7 -2.19 -9.07 -14.77
C ASP A 7 -2.34 -9.46 -13.30
N ARG A 8 -1.28 -9.28 -12.49
CA ARG A 8 -1.31 -9.55 -11.05
C ARG A 8 -2.27 -8.64 -10.30
N ILE A 9 -2.23 -7.33 -10.56
CA ILE A 9 -3.13 -6.35 -9.93
C ILE A 9 -4.57 -6.63 -10.34
N THR A 10 -4.81 -6.86 -11.63
CA THR A 10 -6.14 -7.16 -12.17
C THR A 10 -6.70 -8.44 -11.57
N SER A 11 -5.89 -9.51 -11.48
CA SER A 11 -6.31 -10.77 -10.84
C SER A 11 -6.56 -10.60 -9.34
N LEU A 12 -5.78 -9.77 -8.65
CA LEU A 12 -5.94 -9.52 -7.21
C LEU A 12 -7.24 -8.77 -6.90
N ILE A 13 -7.50 -7.69 -7.64
CA ILE A 13 -8.67 -6.83 -7.47
C ILE A 13 -9.94 -7.50 -8.02
N GLY A 14 -9.83 -8.20 -9.16
CA GLY A 14 -10.96 -8.81 -9.87
C GLY A 14 -11.59 -10.01 -9.16
N ARG A 15 -10.94 -10.58 -8.13
CA ARG A 15 -11.47 -11.71 -7.34
C ARG A 15 -12.71 -11.35 -6.51
N TYR A 16 -12.93 -10.06 -6.27
CA TYR A 16 -13.97 -9.59 -5.38
C TYR A 16 -14.80 -8.50 -6.07
N PRO A 17 -16.12 -8.40 -5.77
CA PRO A 17 -16.87 -7.19 -6.03
C PRO A 17 -16.16 -6.01 -5.37
N VAL A 18 -16.05 -4.88 -6.08
CA VAL A 18 -15.48 -3.66 -5.50
C VAL A 18 -16.55 -2.99 -4.67
N ASP A 19 -16.26 -2.86 -3.38
CA ASP A 19 -17.09 -2.20 -2.38
C ASP A 19 -16.17 -1.40 -1.47
N GLU A 20 -16.37 -0.09 -1.39
CA GLU A 20 -15.54 0.82 -0.59
C GLU A 20 -15.66 0.56 0.91
N SER A 21 -16.72 -0.13 1.36
CA SER A 21 -16.90 -0.57 2.75
C SER A 21 -16.26 -1.92 3.06
N SER A 22 -15.74 -2.61 2.04
CA SER A 22 -15.19 -3.97 2.16
C SER A 22 -13.73 -3.98 2.58
N VAL A 23 -13.46 -4.72 3.66
CA VAL A 23 -12.09 -5.06 4.09
C VAL A 23 -11.32 -5.80 3.00
N LEU A 24 -11.98 -6.62 2.18
CA LEU A 24 -11.32 -7.34 1.08
C LEU A 24 -10.86 -6.40 -0.03
N THR A 25 -11.66 -5.38 -0.35
CA THR A 25 -11.28 -4.35 -1.33
C THR A 25 -10.11 -3.52 -0.81
N ALA A 26 -10.14 -3.09 0.45
CA ALA A 26 -9.02 -2.38 1.08
C ALA A 26 -7.74 -3.24 1.14
N TRP A 27 -7.85 -4.49 1.57
CA TRP A 27 -6.76 -5.47 1.56
C TRP A 27 -6.12 -5.61 0.18
N ALA A 28 -6.95 -5.81 -0.86
CA ALA A 28 -6.46 -6.02 -2.23
C ALA A 28 -5.72 -4.78 -2.75
N ARG A 29 -6.22 -3.57 -2.45
CA ARG A 29 -5.59 -2.30 -2.82
C ARG A 29 -4.27 -2.06 -2.09
N ILE A 30 -4.19 -2.34 -0.79
CA ILE A 30 -2.93 -2.24 -0.02
C ILE A 30 -1.91 -3.27 -0.53
N ARG A 31 -2.38 -4.47 -0.88
CA ARG A 31 -1.51 -5.49 -1.47
C ARG A 31 -1.03 -5.11 -2.87
N ALA A 32 -1.87 -4.49 -3.69
CA ALA A 32 -1.48 -3.94 -4.99
C ALA A 32 -0.46 -2.80 -4.83
N LEU A 33 -0.63 -1.92 -3.83
CA LEU A 33 0.33 -0.88 -3.50
C LEU A 33 1.73 -1.43 -3.18
N SER A 34 1.80 -2.52 -2.40
CA SER A 34 3.07 -3.22 -2.13
C SER A 34 3.74 -3.71 -3.43
N LEU A 35 2.96 -4.23 -4.39
CA LEU A 35 3.49 -4.64 -5.70
C LEU A 35 3.98 -3.44 -6.52
N LEU A 36 3.20 -2.35 -6.56
CA LEU A 36 3.56 -1.12 -7.27
C LEU A 36 4.85 -0.50 -6.72
N VAL A 37 5.00 -0.42 -5.39
CA VAL A 37 6.23 0.09 -4.75
C VAL A 37 7.44 -0.76 -5.15
N GLY A 38 7.34 -2.09 -5.05
CA GLY A 38 8.45 -2.97 -5.39
C GLY A 38 8.87 -2.88 -6.85
N ASP A 39 7.93 -2.59 -7.74
CA ASP A 39 8.17 -2.48 -9.17
C ASP A 39 8.71 -1.10 -9.57
N VAL A 40 8.15 0.01 -9.06
CA VAL A 40 8.65 1.38 -9.29
C VAL A 40 10.13 1.52 -8.91
N TYR A 41 10.56 0.78 -7.88
CA TYR A 41 11.89 0.87 -7.32
C TYR A 41 12.74 -0.39 -7.54
N ALA A 42 12.39 -1.22 -8.52
CA ALA A 42 13.10 -2.45 -8.81
C ALA A 42 14.59 -2.23 -9.13
N GLU A 43 14.94 -1.08 -9.73
CA GLU A 43 16.32 -0.69 -10.06
C GLU A 43 17.10 -0.13 -8.85
N THR A 44 16.40 0.28 -7.78
CA THR A 44 16.98 0.80 -6.54
C THR A 44 16.84 -0.20 -5.39
N ARG A 45 16.91 -1.51 -5.72
CA ARG A 45 16.65 -2.62 -4.80
C ARG A 45 17.56 -2.65 -3.58
N ASP A 46 18.73 -2.03 -3.66
CA ASP A 46 19.68 -1.92 -2.54
C ASP A 46 19.31 -0.82 -1.52
N ASP A 47 18.23 -0.06 -1.75
CA ASP A 47 17.73 0.92 -0.77
C ASP A 47 16.85 0.21 0.27
N GLU A 48 17.45 -0.09 1.43
CA GLU A 48 16.79 -0.72 2.59
C GLU A 48 15.45 -0.05 2.94
N ALA A 49 15.33 1.27 2.81
CA ALA A 49 14.10 1.97 3.13
C ALA A 49 12.95 1.60 2.19
N ILE A 50 13.25 1.27 0.94
CA ILE A 50 12.27 0.84 -0.06
C ILE A 50 11.83 -0.60 0.21
N GLU A 51 12.78 -1.49 0.52
CA GLU A 51 12.47 -2.88 0.89
C GLU A 51 11.58 -2.93 2.14
N VAL A 52 11.86 -2.09 3.14
CA VAL A 52 11.01 -1.96 4.32
C VAL A 52 9.64 -1.40 3.95
N LEU A 53 9.54 -0.37 3.11
CA LEU A 53 8.24 0.15 2.66
C LEU A 53 7.40 -0.95 2.00
N GLN A 54 7.97 -1.68 1.03
CA GLN A 54 7.29 -2.77 0.33
C GLN A 54 6.83 -3.86 1.30
N SER A 55 7.73 -4.32 2.18
CA SER A 55 7.45 -5.39 3.13
C SER A 55 6.38 -4.98 4.15
N GLN A 56 6.44 -3.75 4.65
CA GLN A 56 5.48 -3.23 5.62
C GLN A 56 4.11 -2.98 4.99
N LEU A 57 4.02 -2.63 3.70
CA LEU A 57 2.74 -2.62 2.98
C LEU A 57 2.16 -4.03 2.84
N GLY A 58 3.02 -5.04 2.62
CA GLY A 58 2.61 -6.44 2.64
C GLY A 58 2.04 -6.88 3.99
N LEU A 59 2.71 -6.49 5.09
CA LEU A 59 2.23 -6.72 6.45
C LEU A 59 0.93 -5.95 6.73
N ALA A 60 0.87 -4.69 6.31
CA ALA A 60 -0.31 -3.85 6.51
C ALA A 60 -1.55 -4.48 5.87
N ALA A 61 -1.44 -5.03 4.65
CA ALA A 61 -2.53 -5.80 4.05
C ALA A 61 -2.99 -6.94 4.96
N SER A 62 -2.07 -7.78 5.46
CA SER A 62 -2.41 -8.89 6.37
C SER A 62 -3.10 -8.43 7.65
N LEU A 63 -2.69 -7.28 8.21
CA LEU A 63 -3.34 -6.66 9.37
C LEU A 63 -4.75 -6.14 9.04
N THR A 64 -4.94 -5.51 7.88
CA THR A 64 -6.26 -5.08 7.41
C THR A 64 -7.21 -6.26 7.30
N LEU A 65 -6.77 -7.37 6.69
CA LEU A 65 -7.59 -8.58 6.56
C LEU A 65 -7.95 -9.19 7.93
N SER A 66 -7.02 -9.13 8.88
CA SER A 66 -7.17 -9.69 10.23
C SER A 66 -7.93 -8.78 11.20
N SER A 67 -8.41 -7.61 10.76
CA SER A 67 -9.03 -6.58 11.62
C SER A 67 -10.45 -6.92 12.13
N GLY A 68 -10.96 -8.12 11.84
CA GLY A 68 -12.31 -8.53 12.26
C GLY A 68 -13.44 -7.94 11.39
N GLY A 69 -13.12 -7.45 10.18
CA GLY A 69 -14.13 -7.00 9.21
C GLY A 69 -14.50 -5.51 9.30
N SER A 70 -13.87 -4.73 10.18
CA SER A 70 -14.11 -3.28 10.28
C SER A 70 -12.93 -2.48 9.73
N LEU A 71 -13.20 -1.68 8.70
CA LEU A 71 -12.23 -0.75 8.12
C LEU A 71 -11.79 0.35 9.11
N GLU A 72 -12.70 0.80 9.97
CA GLU A 72 -12.39 1.79 11.01
C GLU A 72 -11.40 1.20 12.02
N VAL A 73 -11.64 -0.04 12.45
CA VAL A 73 -10.73 -0.76 13.34
C VAL A 73 -9.38 -0.96 12.67
N ALA A 74 -9.35 -1.42 11.41
CA ALA A 74 -8.11 -1.56 10.65
C ALA A 74 -7.31 -0.24 10.57
N ALA A 75 -7.99 0.86 10.25
CA ALA A 75 -7.38 2.18 10.18
C ALA A 75 -6.77 2.61 11.53
N GLY A 76 -7.48 2.36 12.63
CA GLY A 76 -6.98 2.64 13.99
C GLY A 76 -5.74 1.82 14.36
N HIS A 77 -5.67 0.54 13.96
CA HIS A 77 -4.47 -0.29 14.17
C HIS A 77 -3.27 0.27 13.40
N HIS A 78 -3.48 0.68 12.14
CA HIS A 78 -2.43 1.26 11.33
C HIS A 78 -1.94 2.61 11.85
N ASP A 79 -2.84 3.49 12.27
CA ASP A 79 -2.46 4.77 12.87
C ASP A 79 -1.62 4.58 14.12
N ARG A 80 -2.02 3.64 15.00
CA ARG A 80 -1.27 3.34 16.21
C ARG A 80 0.14 2.84 15.89
N LEU A 81 0.27 1.89 14.97
CA LEU A 81 1.58 1.39 14.54
C LEU A 81 2.44 2.50 13.91
N ALA A 82 1.84 3.37 13.07
CA ALA A 82 2.56 4.48 12.48
C ALA A 82 3.05 5.49 13.54
N ALA A 83 2.26 5.75 14.57
CA ALA A 83 2.62 6.61 15.69
C ALA A 83 3.74 5.99 16.55
N ASP A 84 3.61 4.71 16.89
CA ASP A 84 4.61 3.99 17.69
C ASP A 84 5.97 3.94 16.96
N LEU A 85 5.97 3.65 15.66
CA LEU A 85 7.18 3.68 14.81
C LEU A 85 7.80 5.07 14.70
N ALA A 86 6.97 6.12 14.66
CA ALA A 86 7.45 7.49 14.66
C ALA A 86 8.06 7.92 16.01
N ALA A 87 7.52 7.40 17.12
CA ALA A 87 7.98 7.71 18.47
C ALA A 87 9.35 7.07 18.81
N VAL A 88 9.62 5.87 18.31
CA VAL A 88 10.91 5.17 18.53
C VAL A 88 12.03 5.61 17.58
N ARG A 89 11.75 6.56 16.68
CA ARG A 89 12.74 7.04 15.71
C ARG A 89 13.84 7.84 16.41
N THR A 90 15.05 7.27 16.43
CA THR A 90 16.26 7.91 16.96
C THR A 90 17.04 8.69 15.90
N GLU A 91 16.87 8.38 14.61
CA GLU A 91 17.64 8.95 13.50
C GLU A 91 16.82 9.93 12.63
N LYS A 92 17.46 11.01 12.17
CA LYS A 92 16.87 11.99 11.23
C LYS A 92 17.28 11.67 9.79
N GLY A 93 16.34 11.27 8.93
CA GLY A 93 16.60 11.09 7.51
C GLY A 93 15.37 10.62 6.71
N ARG A 94 15.26 11.04 5.43
CA ARG A 94 14.18 10.61 4.51
C ARG A 94 14.32 9.15 4.06
N ARG A 95 15.51 8.55 4.18
CA ARG A 95 15.81 7.14 3.89
C ARG A 95 15.88 6.25 5.13
N SER A 96 15.20 6.64 6.22
CA SER A 96 15.16 5.81 7.42
C SER A 96 14.16 4.65 7.24
N PRO A 97 14.55 3.39 7.50
CA PRO A 97 13.64 2.24 7.47
C PRO A 97 12.39 2.45 8.34
N LEU A 98 12.54 3.06 9.52
CA LEU A 98 11.42 3.37 10.42
C LEU A 98 10.45 4.39 9.81
N VAL A 99 10.95 5.37 9.05
CA VAL A 99 10.10 6.34 8.34
C VAL A 99 9.31 5.66 7.23
N SER A 100 9.93 4.73 6.51
CA SER A 100 9.26 3.91 5.49
C SER A 100 8.20 2.99 6.09
N ALA A 101 8.50 2.33 7.21
CA ALA A 101 7.53 1.51 7.92
C ALA A 101 6.32 2.32 8.40
N ALA A 102 6.56 3.47 9.03
CA ALA A 102 5.48 4.37 9.46
C ALA A 102 4.67 4.90 8.26
N ARG A 103 5.33 5.18 7.12
CA ARG A 103 4.66 5.59 5.88
C ARG A 103 3.76 4.49 5.34
N ALA A 104 4.22 3.23 5.30
CA ALA A 104 3.42 2.10 4.86
C ALA A 104 2.07 2.01 5.60
N HIS A 105 2.12 2.12 6.93
CA HIS A 105 0.92 2.07 7.75
C HIS A 105 0.02 3.29 7.58
N ARG A 106 0.56 4.50 7.42
CA ARG A 106 -0.26 5.68 7.08
C ARG A 106 -1.00 5.52 5.75
N MET A 107 -0.32 5.00 4.72
CA MET A 107 -0.94 4.73 3.42
C MET A 107 -2.04 3.67 3.54
N ALA A 108 -1.80 2.61 4.31
CA ALA A 108 -2.82 1.58 4.57
C ALA A 108 -4.03 2.13 5.33
N ALA A 109 -3.81 2.99 6.33
CA ALA A 109 -4.87 3.65 7.07
C ALA A 109 -5.71 4.58 6.17
N ALA A 110 -5.05 5.31 5.25
CA ALA A 110 -5.72 6.13 4.25
C ALA A 110 -6.63 5.29 3.34
N VAL A 111 -6.13 4.17 2.81
CA VAL A 111 -6.93 3.24 2.00
C VAL A 111 -8.14 2.70 2.78
N CYS A 112 -7.97 2.34 4.06
CA CYS A 112 -9.08 1.90 4.91
C CYS A 112 -10.14 2.99 5.13
N ARG A 113 -9.78 4.27 4.99
CA ARG A 113 -10.69 5.42 5.10
C ARG A 113 -11.29 5.86 3.75
N GLY A 114 -10.93 5.18 2.66
CA GLY A 114 -11.33 5.56 1.31
C GLY A 114 -10.49 6.68 0.68
N ASP A 115 -9.37 7.08 1.31
CA ASP A 115 -8.40 7.98 0.69
C ASP A 115 -7.38 7.18 -0.13
N HIS A 116 -7.49 7.32 -1.46
CA HIS A 116 -6.68 6.59 -2.43
C HIS A 116 -5.63 7.48 -3.11
N ALA A 117 -5.33 8.68 -2.58
CA ALA A 117 -4.41 9.63 -3.23
C ALA A 117 -3.00 9.05 -3.44
N ASP A 118 -2.41 8.48 -2.40
CA ASP A 118 -1.11 7.80 -2.48
C ASP A 118 -1.15 6.61 -3.45
N LEU A 119 -2.23 5.83 -3.41
CA LEU A 119 -2.41 4.67 -4.29
C LEU A 119 -2.47 5.10 -5.76
N ARG A 120 -3.20 6.18 -6.08
CA ARG A 120 -3.22 6.78 -7.42
C ARG A 120 -1.84 7.26 -7.84
N LEU A 121 -1.12 7.95 -6.95
CA LEU A 121 0.22 8.46 -7.24
C LEU A 121 1.19 7.34 -7.64
N PHE A 122 1.17 6.20 -6.94
CA PHE A 122 1.99 5.03 -7.28
C PHE A 122 1.53 4.29 -8.54
N ALA A 123 0.25 4.41 -8.89
CA ALA A 123 -0.33 3.76 -10.06
C ALA A 123 -0.06 4.50 -11.37
N SER A 124 -0.16 5.84 -11.38
CA SER A 124 -0.07 6.66 -12.59
C SER A 124 1.18 7.54 -12.68
N GLY A 125 1.83 7.87 -11.55
CA GLY A 125 3.02 8.72 -11.50
C GLY A 125 4.33 7.99 -11.83
N ARG A 126 4.29 7.03 -12.76
CA ARG A 126 5.40 6.09 -12.95
C ARG A 126 6.45 6.55 -13.96
N PRO A 127 7.75 6.26 -13.72
CA PRO A 127 8.83 6.62 -14.65
C PRO A 127 8.74 5.93 -16.02
N ASP A 128 8.12 4.76 -16.08
CA ASP A 128 7.94 3.96 -17.30
C ASP A 128 6.72 4.37 -18.14
N GLY A 129 5.98 5.40 -17.70
CA GLY A 129 4.81 5.92 -18.40
C GLY A 129 3.58 5.02 -18.36
N ARG A 130 3.60 3.93 -17.56
CA ARG A 130 2.45 3.05 -17.39
C ARG A 130 1.49 3.60 -16.34
N ASP A 131 0.20 3.36 -16.55
CA ASP A 131 -0.86 3.72 -15.61
C ASP A 131 -1.65 2.46 -15.21
N TYR A 132 -1.67 2.19 -13.90
CA TYR A 132 -2.38 1.05 -13.31
C TYR A 132 -3.71 1.45 -12.62
N THR A 133 -4.12 2.72 -12.72
CA THR A 133 -5.28 3.27 -12.00
C THR A 133 -6.56 2.49 -12.30
N ASP A 134 -6.81 2.16 -13.57
CA ASP A 134 -8.00 1.40 -13.99
C ASP A 134 -8.01 -0.01 -13.39
N ALA A 135 -6.85 -0.67 -13.33
CA ALA A 135 -6.72 -2.01 -12.76
C ALA A 135 -6.99 -2.05 -11.25
N LEU A 136 -6.78 -0.92 -10.56
CA LEU A 136 -7.09 -0.76 -9.14
C LEU A 136 -8.58 -0.51 -8.86
N ARG A 137 -9.37 -0.24 -9.91
CA ARG A 137 -10.82 0.04 -9.82
C ARG A 137 -11.13 1.06 -8.73
N LEU A 138 -10.39 2.16 -8.72
CA LEU A 138 -10.57 3.24 -7.73
C LEU A 138 -11.86 4.03 -8.05
N PRO A 139 -12.53 4.59 -7.05
CA PRO A 139 -13.62 5.52 -7.29
C PRO A 139 -13.12 6.74 -8.07
N SER A 140 -14.01 7.39 -8.82
CA SER A 140 -13.71 8.61 -9.58
C SER A 140 -13.27 9.76 -8.66
#